data_AF-A0A5J4QW86-F1
#
_entry.id   AF-A0A5J4QW86-F1
#
_cell.length_a   1.000
_cell.length_b   1.000
_cell.length_c   1.000
_cell.angle_alpha   90.00
_cell.angle_beta   90.00
_cell.angle_gamma   90.00
#
_symmetry.space_group_name_H-M   'P 1'
#
loop_
_entity.id
_entity.type
_entity.pdbx_description
1 polymer ?
#
loop_
_entity_poly.entity_id
_entity_poly.type
_entity_poly.pdbx_seq_one_letter_code
_entity_poly.pdbx_strand_id
1 'polypeptide(L)'
;LEYYSTCYLNSFTVTTTFSEFGPTLKIAEEFYSRNGLPLDEDAEWTEWIGGNFIQRYDPLVISRNAGSGINKTSSLSDDHKYYIRENETTAKLLCYREPRFYAWIGFDRGIWELNGKNENERYLLARGGETQGANGDGRHNPCGYFAKKLVNLETAQNTSGGLTQVRYTYPMIRLTDLYLLYAEALNESKSAPDNEVYQWIDSVRIRAGIPGVVEAYSTNAVAAKKNKPTTKEGMRDIIKQERLIELSFESQRFYDLIRWKDALRYWNEPVRGWNIVEKTPNLFYSVITYFNSRTFNTKDYLWPLKLSTLQVNPNFKQNPGW
;
A
#
# COMPACT_ATOMS: atom_id res chain seq x y z
N LEU A 1 -13.08 -9.25 -22.16
CA LEU A 1 -13.45 -9.02 -20.74
C LEU A 1 -13.01 -7.61 -20.40
N GLU A 2 -13.96 -6.67 -20.42
CA GLU A 2 -13.71 -5.25 -20.18
C GLU A 2 -13.88 -5.00 -18.69
N TYR A 3 -12.85 -4.51 -18.01
CA TYR A 3 -12.91 -4.20 -16.59
C TYR A 3 -13.08 -2.69 -16.41
N TYR A 4 -14.10 -2.29 -15.66
CA TYR A 4 -14.23 -0.92 -15.16
C TYR A 4 -13.13 -0.69 -14.11
N SER A 5 -12.55 0.50 -14.09
CA SER A 5 -11.62 0.96 -13.04
C SER A 5 -12.33 0.86 -11.68
N THR A 6 -11.97 -0.10 -10.83
CA THR A 6 -12.64 -0.29 -9.52
C THR A 6 -11.69 0.00 -8.37
N CYS A 7 -11.99 1.07 -7.63
CA CYS A 7 -12.64 0.93 -6.32
C CYS A 7 -14.07 1.48 -6.47
N TYR A 8 -15.08 0.73 -6.06
CA TYR A 8 -16.47 1.13 -6.28
C TYR A 8 -16.94 2.06 -5.15
N LEU A 9 -16.79 3.38 -5.35
CA LEU A 9 -17.63 4.41 -4.74
C LEU A 9 -18.92 4.44 -5.56
N ASN A 10 -20.08 4.09 -4.99
CA ASN A 10 -21.35 4.09 -5.72
C ASN A 10 -22.40 4.96 -5.05
N SER A 11 -23.02 5.78 -5.90
CA SER A 11 -24.13 6.72 -5.73
C SER A 11 -24.90 6.63 -4.41
N PHE A 12 -24.75 7.65 -3.57
CA PHE A 12 -25.60 8.85 -3.56
C PHE A 12 -24.89 9.82 -2.63
N THR A 13 -24.50 11.01 -3.09
CA THR A 13 -23.66 11.95 -2.33
C THR A 13 -22.31 11.35 -1.93
N VAL A 14 -21.45 12.13 -1.28
CA VAL A 14 -20.08 11.77 -0.92
C VAL A 14 -20.01 10.58 0.09
N THR A 15 -21.14 9.90 0.37
CA THR A 15 -21.47 9.22 1.63
C THR A 15 -21.39 7.69 1.70
N THR A 16 -20.95 6.96 0.66
CA THR A 16 -21.01 5.47 0.70
C THR A 16 -19.83 4.76 0.02
N THR A 17 -19.19 3.84 0.74
CA THR A 17 -18.13 2.94 0.22
C THR A 17 -18.56 1.49 0.45
N PHE A 18 -18.71 0.67 -0.60
CA PHE A 18 -19.07 -0.74 -0.40
C PHE A 18 -17.87 -1.52 0.19
N SER A 19 -18.13 -2.39 1.17
CA SER A 19 -17.12 -3.00 2.06
C SER A 19 -16.12 -3.98 1.41
N GLU A 20 -16.07 -4.07 0.08
CA GLU A 20 -15.55 -5.28 -0.57
C GLU A 20 -14.05 -5.24 -0.86
N PHE A 21 -13.44 -4.06 -1.00
CA PHE A 21 -12.01 -3.95 -1.32
C PHE A 21 -11.33 -2.77 -0.62
N GLY A 22 -10.48 -3.08 0.35
CA GLY A 22 -9.71 -2.11 1.12
C GLY A 22 -8.29 -2.60 1.40
N PRO A 23 -7.25 -1.79 1.15
CA PRO A 23 -5.94 -2.03 1.72
C PRO A 23 -6.02 -2.14 3.25
N THR A 24 -5.24 -3.03 3.83
CA THR A 24 -5.11 -3.13 5.28
C THR A 24 -4.02 -2.19 5.77
N LEU A 25 -3.92 -1.96 7.08
CA LEU A 25 -2.81 -1.22 7.68
C LEU A 25 -1.45 -1.81 7.27
N LYS A 26 -1.37 -3.15 7.16
CA LYS A 26 -0.16 -3.83 6.69
C LYS A 26 0.23 -3.41 5.27
N ILE A 27 -0.74 -3.25 4.38
CA ILE A 27 -0.45 -2.77 3.02
C ILE A 27 0.04 -1.33 3.06
N ALA A 28 -0.54 -0.47 3.89
CA ALA A 28 -0.08 0.91 4.06
C ALA A 28 1.33 1.01 4.67
N GLU A 29 1.70 0.09 5.57
CA GLU A 29 3.03 0.00 6.19
C GLU A 29 4.09 -0.59 5.25
N GLU A 30 3.70 -1.36 4.23
CA GLU A 30 4.62 -1.99 3.26
C GLU A 30 5.37 -0.97 2.39
N PHE A 31 4.72 0.15 2.05
CA PHE A 31 5.33 1.23 1.25
C PHE A 31 6.51 1.87 1.96
N TYR A 32 7.43 2.42 1.19
CA TYR A 32 8.62 3.07 1.73
C TYR A 32 8.35 4.44 2.35
N SER A 33 9.33 4.92 3.10
CA SER A 33 9.52 6.34 3.36
C SER A 33 9.87 7.08 2.06
N ARG A 34 9.90 8.41 2.11
CA ARG A 34 10.38 9.27 1.01
C ARG A 34 11.81 8.96 0.55
N ASN A 35 12.62 8.36 1.43
CA ASN A 35 14.00 7.99 1.13
C ASN A 35 14.12 6.62 0.45
N GLY A 36 12.99 5.96 0.14
CA GLY A 36 12.95 4.67 -0.54
C GLY A 36 13.33 3.49 0.34
N LEU A 37 13.19 3.60 1.66
CA LEU A 37 13.48 2.56 2.63
C LEU A 37 12.23 2.11 3.39
N PRO A 38 12.19 0.85 3.89
CA PRO A 38 11.18 0.45 4.86
C PRO A 38 11.19 1.40 6.06
N LEU A 39 10.01 1.69 6.61
CA LEU A 39 9.87 2.70 7.66
C LEU A 39 10.73 2.42 8.90
N ASP A 40 10.88 1.14 9.24
CA ASP A 40 11.70 0.65 10.35
C ASP A 40 13.20 0.55 10.02
N GLU A 41 13.57 0.74 8.76
CA GLU A 41 14.96 0.73 8.30
C GLU A 41 15.48 2.14 7.95
N ASP A 42 14.61 3.16 7.88
CA ASP A 42 14.97 4.57 7.65
C ASP A 42 15.33 5.28 8.96
N ALA A 43 16.56 5.79 9.04
CA ALA A 43 17.06 6.47 10.23
C ALA A 43 16.34 7.81 10.49
N GLU A 44 16.13 8.61 9.45
CA GLU A 44 15.47 9.93 9.57
C GLU A 44 14.02 9.76 10.00
N TRP A 45 13.32 8.80 9.42
CA TRP A 45 11.92 8.55 9.73
C TRP A 45 11.75 7.99 11.15
N THR A 46 12.62 7.04 11.54
CA THR A 46 12.61 6.46 12.89
C THR A 46 12.89 7.50 13.97
N GLU A 47 13.87 8.38 13.74
CA GLU A 47 14.16 9.48 14.65
C GLU A 47 12.97 10.46 14.73
N TRP A 48 12.39 10.81 13.58
CA TRP A 48 11.27 11.76 13.51
C TRP A 48 10.04 11.33 14.32
N ILE A 49 9.71 10.04 14.31
CA ILE A 49 8.58 9.55 15.11
C ILE A 49 8.89 9.46 16.62
N GLY A 50 10.14 9.68 17.04
CA GLY A 50 10.58 9.62 18.44
C GLY A 50 11.29 8.32 18.83
N GLY A 51 11.73 7.51 17.85
CA GLY A 51 12.44 6.26 18.07
C GLY A 51 11.56 5.08 18.55
N ASN A 52 10.31 5.34 18.92
CA ASN A 52 9.33 4.30 19.24
C ASN A 52 8.35 4.14 18.08
N PHE A 53 8.40 2.99 17.40
CA PHE A 53 7.57 2.71 16.24
C PHE A 53 6.06 2.90 16.52
N ILE A 54 5.60 2.71 17.76
CA ILE A 54 4.18 2.93 18.15
C ILE A 54 3.72 4.37 17.88
N GLN A 55 4.61 5.35 18.07
CA GLN A 55 4.32 6.78 17.90
C GLN A 55 4.05 7.17 16.43
N ARG A 56 4.28 6.27 15.47
CA ARG A 56 3.90 6.51 14.06
C ARG A 56 2.40 6.72 13.86
N TYR A 57 1.58 6.27 14.79
CA TYR A 57 0.13 6.44 14.73
C TYR A 57 -0.33 7.76 15.37
N ASP A 58 0.57 8.51 16.00
CA ASP A 58 0.22 9.76 16.65
C ASP A 58 -0.37 10.74 15.64
N PRO A 59 -1.49 11.40 15.98
CA PRO A 59 -2.05 12.46 15.16
C PRO A 59 -1.12 13.68 15.09
N LEU A 60 -1.07 14.31 13.92
CA LEU A 60 -0.28 15.49 13.60
C LEU A 60 -1.12 16.45 12.77
N VAL A 61 -1.06 17.75 13.08
CA VAL A 61 -1.75 18.78 12.30
C VAL A 61 -0.92 19.15 11.07
N ILE A 62 -1.54 19.16 9.90
CA ILE A 62 -0.99 19.66 8.65
C ILE A 62 -1.12 21.19 8.64
N SER A 63 0.00 21.90 8.77
CA SER A 63 0.05 23.37 8.62
C SER A 63 1.16 23.74 7.63
N ARG A 64 0.87 24.62 6.66
CA ARG A 64 1.81 25.06 5.63
C ARG A 64 2.60 26.31 6.03
N ASN A 65 2.54 26.75 7.29
CA ASN A 65 3.29 27.90 7.80
C ASN A 65 4.48 27.47 8.67
N ALA A 66 5.65 27.28 8.06
CA ALA A 66 6.92 27.42 8.74
C ALA A 66 8.00 27.90 7.77
N GLY A 67 8.83 28.83 8.25
CA GLY A 67 10.08 29.19 7.58
C GLY A 67 10.97 27.97 7.35
N SER A 68 12.04 28.17 6.58
CA SER A 68 12.96 27.15 6.07
C SER A 68 13.82 26.43 7.13
N GLY A 69 13.27 26.12 8.29
CA GLY A 69 13.90 25.40 9.38
C GLY A 69 12.97 24.28 9.86
N ILE A 70 13.50 23.06 9.87
CA ILE A 70 12.80 21.83 10.24
C ILE A 70 12.40 21.89 11.73
N ASN A 71 11.23 22.45 12.05
CA ASN A 71 10.49 22.13 13.27
C ASN A 71 9.38 21.12 12.90
N LYS A 72 9.82 19.88 12.74
CA LYS A 72 9.07 18.68 12.30
C LYS A 72 7.93 18.23 13.23
N THR A 73 7.52 19.07 14.17
CA THR A 73 6.47 18.81 15.17
C THR A 73 5.20 19.66 14.97
N SER A 74 5.21 20.69 14.11
CA SER A 74 4.04 21.57 13.92
C SER A 74 3.81 22.10 12.49
N SER A 75 4.62 21.73 11.51
CA SER A 75 4.48 22.19 10.13
C SER A 75 5.09 21.18 9.16
N LEU A 76 4.28 20.66 8.24
CA LEU A 76 4.71 19.72 7.22
C LEU A 76 5.10 20.52 5.97
N SER A 77 6.20 20.13 5.36
CA SER A 77 6.86 20.81 4.24
C SER A 77 5.94 21.06 3.04
N ASP A 78 6.36 21.98 2.15
CA ASP A 78 5.60 22.40 0.95
C ASP A 78 5.24 21.24 0.00
N ASP A 79 5.93 20.10 0.07
CA ASP A 79 5.66 18.90 -0.72
C ASP A 79 4.34 18.20 -0.33
N HIS A 80 3.92 18.30 0.93
CA HIS A 80 2.68 17.68 1.40
C HIS A 80 1.41 18.34 0.85
N LYS A 81 1.51 19.54 0.28
CA LYS A 81 0.36 20.25 -0.28
C LYS A 81 -0.34 19.47 -1.39
N TYR A 82 0.41 18.64 -2.10
CA TYR A 82 -0.10 17.83 -3.21
C TYR A 82 -0.71 16.50 -2.78
N TYR A 83 -0.61 16.15 -1.48
CA TYR A 83 -1.02 14.84 -0.99
C TYR A 83 -2.06 14.88 0.12
N ILE A 84 -2.02 15.90 0.99
CA ILE A 84 -2.83 15.97 2.21
C ILE A 84 -3.45 17.36 2.35
N ARG A 85 -4.70 17.40 2.81
CA ARG A 85 -5.43 18.64 3.08
C ARG A 85 -4.74 19.50 4.13
N GLU A 86 -4.68 20.80 3.88
CA GLU A 86 -4.17 21.79 4.83
C GLU A 86 -5.12 22.03 6.02
N ASN A 87 -4.56 22.37 7.18
CA ASN A 87 -5.26 22.66 8.43
C ASN A 87 -6.10 21.49 8.97
N GLU A 88 -5.81 20.27 8.53
CA GLU A 88 -6.41 19.04 9.02
C GLU A 88 -5.43 18.26 9.88
N THR A 89 -5.92 17.32 10.68
CA THR A 89 -5.06 16.39 11.43
C THR A 89 -4.95 15.06 10.69
N THR A 90 -3.77 14.44 10.63
CA THR A 90 -3.60 13.07 10.12
C THR A 90 -2.56 12.28 10.92
N ALA A 91 -2.47 10.95 10.77
CA ALA A 91 -1.44 10.16 11.44
C ALA A 91 -0.06 10.37 10.83
N LYS A 92 1.00 10.42 11.66
CA LYS A 92 2.40 10.50 11.21
C LYS A 92 2.77 9.46 10.15
N LEU A 93 2.23 8.24 10.24
CA LEU A 93 2.39 7.14 9.28
C LEU A 93 2.05 7.53 7.84
N LEU A 94 1.14 8.48 7.67
CA LEU A 94 0.61 8.90 6.38
C LEU A 94 1.47 10.02 5.76
N CYS A 95 2.48 10.50 6.48
CA CYS A 95 3.39 11.57 6.05
C CYS A 95 4.77 11.02 5.64
N TYR A 96 5.51 11.81 4.86
CA TYR A 96 6.86 11.50 4.40
C TYR A 96 7.04 10.11 3.76
N ARG A 97 6.03 9.68 3.01
CA ARG A 97 6.02 8.44 2.23
C ARG A 97 6.53 8.65 0.82
N GLU A 98 6.86 7.57 0.13
CA GLU A 98 7.20 7.60 -1.29
C GLU A 98 6.00 8.04 -2.17
N PRO A 99 6.23 8.59 -3.38
CA PRO A 99 5.16 9.05 -4.27
C PRO A 99 4.10 7.99 -4.58
N ARG A 100 4.51 6.72 -4.72
CA ARG A 100 3.60 5.58 -4.98
C ARG A 100 2.57 5.37 -3.88
N PHE A 101 2.90 5.66 -2.62
CA PHE A 101 1.95 5.56 -1.51
C PHE A 101 0.74 6.47 -1.75
N TYR A 102 0.97 7.75 -2.05
CA TYR A 102 -0.10 8.73 -2.28
C TYR A 102 -0.85 8.52 -3.60
N ALA A 103 -0.17 7.95 -4.59
CA ALA A 103 -0.80 7.60 -5.87
C ALA A 103 -1.72 6.38 -5.74
N TRP A 104 -1.35 5.39 -4.91
CA TRP A 104 -1.99 4.07 -4.93
C TRP A 104 -2.90 3.79 -3.74
N ILE A 105 -2.71 4.50 -2.63
CA ILE A 105 -3.50 4.41 -1.41
C ILE A 105 -4.21 5.73 -1.16
N GLY A 106 -5.53 5.68 -1.04
CA GLY A 106 -6.32 6.73 -0.41
C GLY A 106 -6.40 6.50 1.10
N PHE A 107 -6.37 7.58 1.87
CA PHE A 107 -6.42 7.56 3.33
C PHE A 107 -7.11 8.83 3.85
N ASP A 108 -7.47 8.84 5.13
CA ASP A 108 -8.13 9.97 5.76
C ASP A 108 -7.37 11.29 5.59
N ARG A 109 -8.05 12.33 5.10
CA ARG A 109 -7.52 13.66 4.73
C ARG A 109 -6.57 13.68 3.53
N GLY A 110 -6.30 12.54 2.91
CA GLY A 110 -5.54 12.44 1.67
C GLY A 110 -6.34 12.96 0.47
N ILE A 111 -5.63 13.55 -0.50
CA ILE A 111 -6.19 14.01 -1.76
C ILE A 111 -6.61 12.79 -2.61
N TRP A 112 -7.80 12.90 -3.20
CA TRP A 112 -8.37 11.91 -4.10
C TRP A 112 -8.63 12.56 -5.47
N GLU A 113 -7.76 12.30 -6.45
CA GLU A 113 -7.89 12.96 -7.76
C GLU A 113 -9.04 12.34 -8.57
N LEU A 114 -9.97 13.21 -8.99
CA LEU A 114 -11.06 12.92 -9.92
C LEU A 114 -11.24 14.15 -10.82
N ASN A 115 -12.13 14.04 -11.81
CA ASN A 115 -12.48 15.14 -12.73
C ASN A 115 -11.27 15.73 -13.47
N GLY A 116 -10.26 14.90 -13.81
CA GLY A 116 -9.08 15.38 -14.52
C GLY A 116 -8.20 16.33 -13.69
N LYS A 117 -8.26 16.26 -12.35
CA LYS A 117 -7.54 17.15 -11.43
C LYS A 117 -7.93 18.62 -11.64
N ASN A 118 -9.23 18.89 -11.51
CA ASN A 118 -9.74 20.26 -11.51
C ASN A 118 -9.30 21.05 -10.26
N GLU A 119 -9.56 22.37 -10.25
CA GLU A 119 -9.15 23.28 -9.17
C GLU A 119 -9.80 22.96 -7.80
N ASN A 120 -10.86 22.15 -7.78
CA ASN A 120 -11.54 21.73 -6.55
C ASN A 120 -10.98 20.40 -6.07
N GLU A 121 -9.84 20.46 -5.39
CA GLU A 121 -9.23 19.30 -4.75
C GLU A 121 -10.24 18.58 -3.84
N ARG A 122 -10.31 17.26 -3.99
CA ARG A 122 -11.17 16.40 -3.18
C ARG A 122 -10.33 15.65 -2.18
N TYR A 123 -10.92 15.40 -1.03
CA TYR A 123 -10.27 14.74 0.08
C TYR A 123 -11.17 13.63 0.60
N LEU A 124 -10.55 12.57 1.12
CA LEU A 124 -11.27 11.52 1.82
C LEU A 124 -11.55 11.94 3.26
N LEU A 125 -12.81 11.85 3.67
CA LEU A 125 -13.25 12.07 5.04
C LEU A 125 -13.68 10.72 5.60
N ALA A 126 -12.74 9.97 6.17
CA ALA A 126 -12.91 8.55 6.46
C ALA A 126 -13.27 8.25 7.92
N ARG A 127 -13.42 9.27 8.77
CA ARG A 127 -13.72 9.10 10.20
C ARG A 127 -15.19 8.76 10.42
N GLY A 128 -15.51 8.18 11.58
CA GLY A 128 -16.88 7.81 11.92
C GLY A 128 -17.84 9.00 11.79
N GLY A 129 -18.99 8.79 11.15
CA GLY A 129 -19.96 9.86 10.88
C GLY A 129 -19.64 10.76 9.69
N GLU A 130 -18.47 10.62 9.06
CA GLU A 130 -18.10 11.36 7.86
C GLU A 130 -18.47 10.62 6.58
N THR A 131 -18.36 11.31 5.46
CA THR A 131 -18.86 10.87 4.16
C THR A 131 -18.25 9.54 3.69
N GLN A 132 -16.96 9.28 3.90
CA GLN A 132 -16.34 7.98 3.56
C GLN A 132 -16.07 7.09 4.78
N GLY A 133 -16.55 7.47 5.96
CA GLY A 133 -16.38 6.70 7.19
C GLY A 133 -17.56 5.79 7.52
N ALA A 134 -17.49 5.14 8.68
CA ALA A 134 -18.56 4.27 9.14
C ALA A 134 -19.77 5.10 9.62
N ASN A 135 -20.91 4.92 8.94
CA ASN A 135 -22.17 5.65 9.18
C ASN A 135 -23.34 4.76 9.64
N GLY A 136 -23.06 3.52 10.08
CA GLY A 136 -24.07 2.60 10.61
C GLY A 136 -24.87 1.82 9.55
N ASP A 137 -24.63 2.06 8.26
CA ASP A 137 -25.27 1.36 7.13
C ASP A 137 -24.52 0.10 6.66
N GLY A 138 -23.40 -0.23 7.32
CA GLY A 138 -22.51 -1.34 6.97
C GLY A 138 -21.67 -1.11 5.70
N ARG A 139 -21.74 0.10 5.10
CA ARG A 139 -21.04 0.45 3.86
C ARG A 139 -19.85 1.36 4.14
N HIS A 140 -18.80 0.76 4.66
CA HIS A 140 -17.54 1.45 4.91
C HIS A 140 -16.34 0.57 4.59
N ASN A 141 -15.18 1.21 4.43
CA ASN A 141 -13.92 0.50 4.34
C ASN A 141 -13.50 -0.03 5.72
N PRO A 142 -13.27 -1.34 5.90
CA PRO A 142 -13.02 -1.91 7.20
C PRO A 142 -11.68 -1.47 7.81
N CYS A 143 -10.70 -1.01 7.01
CA CYS A 143 -9.38 -0.66 7.52
C CYS A 143 -9.07 0.84 7.49
N GLY A 144 -9.97 1.67 6.94
CA GLY A 144 -9.76 3.12 6.78
C GLY A 144 -8.80 3.52 5.65
N TYR A 145 -8.53 2.61 4.71
CA TYR A 145 -7.68 2.85 3.54
C TYR A 145 -8.40 2.47 2.26
N PHE A 146 -8.13 3.16 1.16
CA PHE A 146 -8.84 2.98 -0.11
C PHE A 146 -7.85 2.64 -1.22
N ALA A 147 -8.19 1.69 -2.09
CA ALA A 147 -7.37 1.38 -3.25
C ALA A 147 -7.58 2.46 -4.32
N LYS A 148 -6.53 3.22 -4.63
CA LYS A 148 -6.58 4.39 -5.54
C LYS A 148 -5.95 4.11 -6.91
N LYS A 149 -4.97 3.20 -6.96
CA LYS A 149 -4.13 2.92 -8.14
C LYS A 149 -4.88 2.64 -9.45
N LEU A 150 -5.98 1.89 -9.39
CA LEU A 150 -6.74 1.48 -10.56
C LEU A 150 -7.86 2.47 -10.93
N VAL A 151 -7.99 3.57 -10.20
CA VAL A 151 -8.98 4.61 -10.46
C VAL A 151 -8.40 5.58 -11.47
N ASN A 152 -9.05 5.71 -12.62
CA ASN A 152 -8.64 6.71 -13.61
C ASN A 152 -8.96 8.11 -13.06
N LEU A 153 -7.97 9.00 -13.02
CA LEU A 153 -8.10 10.39 -12.57
C LEU A 153 -9.12 11.22 -13.38
N GLU A 154 -9.39 10.81 -14.61
CA GLU A 154 -10.40 11.44 -15.48
C GLU A 154 -11.82 10.99 -15.13
N THR A 155 -11.98 9.98 -14.27
CA THR A 155 -13.28 9.61 -13.71
C THR A 155 -13.90 10.84 -13.09
N ALA A 156 -15.05 11.24 -13.61
CA ALA A 156 -15.72 12.45 -13.19
C ALA A 156 -16.83 12.13 -12.20
N GLN A 157 -17.04 13.00 -11.22
CA GLN A 157 -18.19 12.96 -10.34
C GLN A 157 -18.85 14.34 -10.31
N ASN A 158 -20.15 14.40 -10.63
CA ASN A 158 -20.92 15.63 -10.56
C ASN A 158 -21.30 15.99 -9.10
N THR A 159 -21.87 17.19 -8.89
CA THR A 159 -22.29 17.69 -7.58
C THR A 159 -23.44 16.91 -6.94
N SER A 160 -24.23 16.19 -7.73
CA SER A 160 -25.29 15.29 -7.25
C SER A 160 -24.77 13.89 -6.90
N GLY A 161 -23.47 13.64 -7.03
CA GLY A 161 -22.82 12.36 -6.73
C GLY A 161 -22.84 11.34 -7.88
N GLY A 162 -23.35 11.71 -9.07
CA GLY A 162 -23.31 10.86 -10.26
C GLY A 162 -21.88 10.71 -10.80
N LEU A 163 -21.50 9.49 -11.16
CA LEU A 163 -20.15 9.13 -11.61
C LEU A 163 -20.13 8.82 -13.10
N THR A 164 -19.18 9.41 -13.80
CA THR A 164 -18.83 9.07 -15.19
C THR A 164 -17.48 8.39 -15.16
N GLN A 165 -17.49 7.06 -15.21
CA GLN A 165 -16.28 6.25 -15.16
C GLN A 165 -15.54 6.31 -16.48
N VAL A 166 -14.22 6.50 -16.40
CA VAL A 166 -13.34 6.38 -17.57
C VAL A 166 -12.77 4.97 -17.60
N ARG A 167 -12.89 4.34 -18.78
CA ARG A 167 -12.34 3.02 -19.03
C ARG A 167 -10.82 3.05 -18.89
N TYR A 168 -10.28 2.01 -18.27
CA TYR A 168 -8.85 1.82 -18.12
C TYR A 168 -8.48 0.42 -18.60
N THR A 169 -7.42 0.32 -19.38
CA THR A 169 -6.91 -0.97 -19.84
C THR A 169 -6.08 -1.60 -18.73
N TYR A 170 -6.60 -2.68 -18.15
CA TYR A 170 -5.90 -3.41 -17.10
C TYR A 170 -4.65 -4.12 -17.67
N PRO A 171 -3.43 -3.80 -17.18
CA PRO A 171 -2.21 -4.41 -17.69
C PRO A 171 -2.10 -5.85 -17.17
N MET A 172 -2.21 -6.83 -18.06
CA MET A 172 -1.94 -8.23 -17.73
C MET A 172 -0.45 -8.50 -17.54
N ILE A 173 0.38 -7.86 -18.36
CA ILE A 173 1.85 -7.87 -18.29
C ILE A 173 2.31 -6.45 -18.58
N ARG A 174 3.30 -5.96 -17.84
CA ARG A 174 3.93 -4.66 -18.08
C ARG A 174 5.43 -4.70 -17.80
N LEU A 175 6.17 -3.82 -18.45
CA LEU A 175 7.64 -3.72 -18.37
C LEU A 175 8.15 -3.68 -16.92
N THR A 176 7.44 -2.91 -16.11
CA THR A 176 7.21 -3.06 -14.66
C THR A 176 7.70 -4.36 -14.03
N ASP A 177 6.89 -5.37 -14.28
CA ASP A 177 6.98 -6.71 -13.72
C ASP A 177 8.18 -7.46 -14.30
N LEU A 178 8.47 -7.29 -15.60
CA LEU A 178 9.59 -7.95 -16.27
C LEU A 178 10.95 -7.53 -15.69
N TYR A 179 11.15 -6.24 -15.40
CA TYR A 179 12.38 -5.76 -14.77
C TYR A 179 12.58 -6.34 -13.37
N LEU A 180 11.53 -6.37 -12.55
CA LEU A 180 11.63 -6.93 -11.21
C LEU A 180 11.77 -8.46 -11.23
N LEU A 181 11.13 -9.15 -12.16
CA LEU A 181 11.29 -10.59 -12.35
C LEU A 181 12.71 -10.94 -12.79
N TYR A 182 13.29 -10.14 -13.69
CA TYR A 182 14.68 -10.31 -14.12
C TYR A 182 15.67 -10.01 -12.99
N ALA A 183 15.45 -8.95 -12.22
CA ALA A 183 16.25 -8.65 -11.01
C ALA A 183 16.21 -9.81 -10.01
N GLU A 184 15.03 -10.39 -9.77
CA GLU A 184 14.86 -11.56 -8.89
C GLU A 184 15.66 -12.76 -9.42
N ALA A 185 15.49 -13.12 -10.70
CA ALA A 185 16.20 -14.24 -11.31
C ALA A 185 17.73 -14.06 -11.28
N LEU A 186 18.23 -12.85 -11.57
CA LEU A 186 19.65 -12.53 -11.48
C LEU A 186 20.18 -12.68 -10.06
N ASN A 187 19.50 -12.11 -9.06
CA ASN A 187 19.90 -12.25 -7.66
C ASN A 187 19.95 -13.74 -7.23
N GLU A 188 18.98 -14.54 -7.66
CA GLU A 188 18.93 -15.96 -7.32
C GLU A 188 19.97 -16.81 -8.06
N SER A 189 20.40 -16.41 -9.25
CA SER A 189 21.44 -17.12 -10.02
C SER A 189 22.87 -16.83 -9.54
N LYS A 190 23.10 -15.68 -8.90
CA LYS A 190 24.43 -15.24 -8.45
C LYS A 190 24.69 -15.63 -6.99
N SER A 191 25.96 -15.60 -6.57
CA SER A 191 26.35 -15.81 -5.16
C SER A 191 26.11 -14.55 -4.31
N ALA A 192 26.22 -13.37 -4.91
CA ALA A 192 25.95 -12.07 -4.34
C ALA A 192 25.39 -11.13 -5.42
N PRO A 193 24.60 -10.11 -5.04
CA PRO A 193 24.10 -9.11 -5.97
C PRO A 193 25.23 -8.22 -6.50
N ASP A 194 25.10 -7.82 -7.76
CA ASP A 194 26.04 -6.93 -8.45
C ASP A 194 25.27 -5.80 -9.16
N ASN A 195 26.00 -4.95 -9.89
CA ASN A 195 25.44 -3.80 -10.58
C ASN A 195 24.33 -4.18 -11.58
N GLU A 196 24.35 -5.38 -12.15
CA GLU A 196 23.29 -5.82 -13.06
C GLU A 196 21.99 -6.06 -12.30
N VAL A 197 22.05 -6.66 -11.10
CA VAL A 197 20.88 -6.81 -10.23
C VAL A 197 20.32 -5.44 -9.85
N TYR A 198 21.18 -4.51 -9.45
CA TYR A 198 20.77 -3.16 -9.03
C TYR A 198 20.15 -2.36 -10.18
N GLN A 199 20.70 -2.44 -11.38
CA GLN A 199 20.22 -1.70 -12.55
C GLN A 199 18.71 -1.89 -12.82
N TRP A 200 18.22 -3.13 -12.74
CA TRP A 200 16.83 -3.43 -13.10
C TRP A 200 15.84 -2.98 -12.04
N ILE A 201 16.15 -3.18 -10.76
CA ILE A 201 15.33 -2.67 -9.67
C ILE A 201 15.38 -1.14 -9.59
N ASP A 202 16.55 -0.54 -9.79
CA ASP A 202 16.74 0.91 -9.74
C ASP A 202 15.99 1.61 -10.88
N SER A 203 15.87 0.98 -12.05
CA SER A 203 15.04 1.49 -13.14
C SER A 203 13.57 1.70 -12.71
N VAL A 204 13.04 0.82 -11.85
CA VAL A 204 11.68 0.94 -11.31
C VAL A 204 11.59 2.04 -10.27
N ARG A 205 12.58 2.09 -9.38
CA ARG A 205 12.68 3.02 -8.25
C ARG A 205 12.87 4.47 -8.68
N ILE A 206 13.77 4.70 -9.63
CA ILE A 206 14.02 6.03 -10.22
C ILE A 206 12.75 6.56 -10.88
N ARG A 207 12.05 5.72 -11.66
CA ARG A 207 10.75 6.10 -12.25
C ARG A 207 9.70 6.41 -11.19
N ALA A 208 9.73 5.71 -10.05
CA ALA A 208 8.85 5.97 -8.92
C ALA A 208 9.23 7.22 -8.09
N GLY A 209 10.34 7.89 -8.42
CA GLY A 209 10.80 9.10 -7.73
C GLY A 209 11.47 8.84 -6.39
N ILE A 210 12.06 7.65 -6.20
CA ILE A 210 12.86 7.32 -5.01
C ILE A 210 14.30 6.93 -5.40
N PRO A 211 15.28 7.05 -4.47
CA PRO A 211 16.67 6.73 -4.77
C PRO A 211 16.88 5.25 -5.11
N GLY A 212 17.97 4.96 -5.84
CA GLY A 212 18.42 3.59 -6.09
C GLY A 212 18.71 2.84 -4.79
N VAL A 213 18.70 1.50 -4.84
CA VAL A 213 18.80 0.66 -3.64
C VAL A 213 20.09 0.95 -2.87
N VAL A 214 21.25 0.89 -3.53
CA VAL A 214 22.54 1.08 -2.85
C VAL A 214 22.64 2.48 -2.24
N GLU A 215 22.21 3.50 -2.98
CA GLU A 215 22.21 4.90 -2.52
C GLU A 215 21.29 5.11 -1.30
N ALA A 216 20.06 4.58 -1.36
CA ALA A 216 19.09 4.68 -0.28
C ALA A 216 19.65 4.06 1.01
N TYR A 217 20.18 2.84 0.92
CA TYR A 217 20.69 2.10 2.06
C TYR A 217 22.01 2.67 2.61
N SER A 218 22.92 3.15 1.77
CA SER A 218 24.17 3.74 2.25
C SER A 218 23.95 5.05 3.00
N THR A 219 22.98 5.85 2.53
CA THR A 219 22.78 7.23 2.97
C THR A 219 21.79 7.32 4.13
N ASN A 220 20.63 6.67 3.99
CA ASN A 220 19.47 6.93 4.87
C ASN A 220 19.13 5.76 5.80
N ALA A 221 19.69 4.57 5.59
CA ALA A 221 19.34 3.43 6.43
C ALA A 221 19.99 3.49 7.81
N VAL A 222 19.29 2.93 8.80
CA VAL A 222 19.85 2.66 10.13
C VAL A 222 21.11 1.81 10.00
N ALA A 223 22.08 2.04 10.90
CA ALA A 223 23.42 1.46 10.81
C ALA A 223 23.43 -0.07 10.58
N ALA A 224 22.53 -0.79 11.25
CA ALA A 224 22.42 -2.25 11.16
C ALA A 224 21.94 -2.76 9.78
N LYS A 225 21.35 -1.89 8.96
CA LYS A 225 20.73 -2.25 7.68
C LYS A 225 21.49 -1.77 6.45
N LYS A 226 22.52 -0.92 6.62
CA LYS A 226 23.29 -0.36 5.50
C LYS A 226 23.87 -1.41 4.53
N ASN A 227 24.24 -2.58 5.05
CA ASN A 227 24.82 -3.67 4.25
C ASN A 227 23.78 -4.65 3.69
N LYS A 228 22.48 -4.50 3.99
CA LYS A 228 21.42 -5.38 3.49
C LYS A 228 21.48 -5.62 1.97
N PRO A 229 21.63 -4.60 1.10
CA PRO A 229 21.67 -4.83 -0.35
C PRO A 229 22.91 -5.56 -0.83
N THR A 230 23.96 -5.69 -0.03
CA THR A 230 25.22 -6.37 -0.42
C THR A 230 25.15 -7.90 -0.31
N THR A 231 24.09 -8.43 0.31
CA THR A 231 23.89 -9.86 0.54
C THR A 231 22.78 -10.39 -0.35
N LYS A 232 22.88 -11.65 -0.78
CA LYS A 232 21.85 -12.29 -1.61
C LYS A 232 20.49 -12.31 -0.92
N GLU A 233 20.47 -12.64 0.38
CA GLU A 233 19.27 -12.68 1.20
C GLU A 233 18.66 -11.30 1.39
N GLY A 234 19.48 -10.30 1.74
CA GLY A 234 18.99 -8.94 1.93
C GLY A 234 18.49 -8.33 0.63
N MET A 235 19.15 -8.58 -0.50
CA MET A 235 18.68 -8.13 -1.80
C MET A 235 17.41 -8.87 -2.26
N ARG A 236 17.26 -10.16 -1.96
CA ARG A 236 16.02 -10.91 -2.18
C ARG A 236 14.85 -10.24 -1.44
N ASP A 237 15.03 -9.88 -0.18
CA ASP A 237 13.99 -9.21 0.60
C ASP A 237 13.63 -7.82 0.03
N ILE A 238 14.63 -7.06 -0.44
CA ILE A 238 14.42 -5.77 -1.10
C ILE A 238 13.61 -5.96 -2.40
N ILE A 239 13.97 -6.93 -3.24
CA ILE A 239 13.26 -7.23 -4.50
C ILE A 239 11.83 -7.66 -4.21
N LYS A 240 11.62 -8.53 -3.21
CA LYS A 240 10.27 -8.95 -2.79
C LYS A 240 9.42 -7.75 -2.38
N GLN A 241 9.95 -6.87 -1.53
CA GLN A 241 9.23 -5.68 -1.09
C GLN A 241 8.93 -4.72 -2.25
N GLU A 242 9.90 -4.50 -3.13
CA GLU A 242 9.71 -3.68 -4.33
C GLU A 242 8.61 -4.24 -5.23
N ARG A 243 8.55 -5.57 -5.42
CA ARG A 243 7.46 -6.23 -6.16
C ARG A 243 6.10 -6.07 -5.47
N LEU A 244 6.04 -6.26 -4.16
CA LEU A 244 4.81 -6.12 -3.37
C LEU A 244 4.25 -4.70 -3.42
N ILE A 245 5.12 -3.69 -3.43
CA ILE A 245 4.75 -2.29 -3.63
C ILE A 245 4.36 -2.09 -5.08
N GLU A 246 5.29 -2.26 -6.01
CA GLU A 246 5.16 -1.89 -7.42
C GLU A 246 3.94 -2.51 -8.09
N LEU A 247 3.64 -3.77 -7.77
CA LEU A 247 2.54 -4.56 -8.35
C LEU A 247 1.33 -4.64 -7.40
N SER A 248 1.26 -3.78 -6.38
CA SER A 248 0.09 -3.66 -5.51
C SER A 248 -1.18 -3.42 -6.34
N PHE A 249 -2.28 -4.06 -5.94
CA PHE A 249 -3.58 -4.01 -6.62
C PHE A 249 -3.62 -4.56 -8.05
N GLU A 250 -2.56 -5.25 -8.51
CA GLU A 250 -2.49 -5.82 -9.86
C GLU A 250 -2.61 -7.36 -9.88
N SER A 251 -3.23 -7.95 -8.85
CA SER A 251 -3.44 -9.41 -8.73
C SER A 251 -2.17 -10.27 -8.66
N GLN A 252 -0.99 -9.66 -8.45
CA GLN A 252 0.30 -10.38 -8.40
C GLN A 252 0.63 -10.93 -7.01
N ARG A 253 0.27 -10.19 -5.95
CA ARG A 253 0.64 -10.52 -4.55
C ARG A 253 0.27 -11.95 -4.14
N PHE A 254 -0.86 -12.46 -4.62
CA PHE A 254 -1.28 -13.83 -4.32
C PHE A 254 -0.24 -14.86 -4.80
N TYR A 255 0.13 -14.77 -6.08
CA TYR A 255 1.07 -15.71 -6.70
C TYR A 255 2.48 -15.54 -6.18
N ASP A 256 2.92 -14.30 -5.94
CA ASP A 256 4.22 -13.99 -5.37
C ASP A 256 4.39 -14.62 -3.97
N LEU A 257 3.41 -14.46 -3.08
CA LEU A 257 3.47 -15.06 -1.74
C LEU A 257 3.44 -16.59 -1.76
N ILE A 258 2.71 -17.19 -2.70
CA ILE A 258 2.66 -18.65 -2.88
C ILE A 258 4.03 -19.18 -3.35
N ARG A 259 4.60 -18.64 -4.42
CA ARG A 259 5.86 -19.13 -5.01
C ARG A 259 7.06 -18.90 -4.09
N TRP A 260 7.05 -17.83 -3.30
CA TRP A 260 8.07 -17.57 -2.28
C TRP A 260 7.92 -18.39 -1.01
N LYS A 261 6.79 -19.12 -0.87
CA LYS A 261 6.40 -19.80 0.36
C LYS A 261 6.20 -18.86 1.57
N ASP A 262 5.97 -17.57 1.32
CA ASP A 262 5.71 -16.58 2.35
C ASP A 262 4.23 -16.52 2.76
N ALA A 263 3.34 -17.11 1.97
CA ALA A 263 1.89 -17.19 2.26
C ALA A 263 1.59 -17.71 3.68
N LEU A 264 2.30 -18.75 4.14
CA LEU A 264 2.16 -19.28 5.49
C LEU A 264 2.42 -18.24 6.59
N ARG A 265 3.32 -17.29 6.38
CA ARG A 265 3.52 -16.16 7.29
C ARG A 265 2.42 -15.12 7.10
N TYR A 266 2.32 -14.57 5.89
CA TYR A 266 1.49 -13.38 5.61
C TYR A 266 0.00 -13.60 5.82
N TRP A 267 -0.50 -14.81 5.53
CA TRP A 267 -1.93 -15.12 5.60
C TRP A 267 -2.36 -15.75 6.93
N ASN A 268 -1.45 -15.95 7.88
CA ASN A 268 -1.80 -16.26 9.28
C ASN A 268 -1.70 -15.04 10.21
N GLU A 269 -1.12 -13.92 9.77
CA GLU A 269 -1.09 -12.69 10.55
C GLU A 269 -2.49 -12.07 10.72
N PRO A 270 -2.75 -11.25 11.75
CA PRO A 270 -4.03 -10.55 11.89
C PRO A 270 -4.24 -9.47 10.82
N VAL A 271 -5.50 -9.21 10.48
CA VAL A 271 -5.91 -8.05 9.68
C VAL A 271 -6.18 -6.88 10.62
N ARG A 272 -5.41 -5.80 10.43
CA ARG A 272 -5.47 -4.59 11.25
C ARG A 272 -5.80 -3.36 10.40
N GLY A 273 -6.42 -2.38 11.02
CA GLY A 273 -6.82 -1.11 10.42
C GLY A 273 -7.02 -0.02 11.47
N TRP A 274 -7.45 1.16 11.03
CA TRP A 274 -7.87 2.24 11.92
C TRP A 274 -9.19 1.94 12.62
N ASN A 275 -9.50 2.67 13.69
CA ASN A 275 -10.79 2.59 14.36
C ASN A 275 -11.82 3.45 13.63
N ILE A 276 -12.47 2.87 12.62
CA ILE A 276 -13.30 3.60 11.64
C ILE A 276 -14.63 4.12 12.20
N VAL A 277 -15.05 3.66 13.38
CA VAL A 277 -16.28 4.14 14.03
C VAL A 277 -16.06 5.43 14.82
N GLU A 278 -14.80 5.77 15.08
CA GLU A 278 -14.42 6.93 15.90
C GLU A 278 -14.38 8.22 15.08
N LYS A 279 -14.84 9.30 15.69
CA LYS A 279 -14.97 10.61 15.03
C LYS A 279 -13.77 11.53 15.22
N THR A 280 -13.10 11.39 16.37
CA THR A 280 -11.97 12.27 16.75
C THR A 280 -10.65 11.69 16.23
N PRO A 281 -9.69 12.52 15.80
CA PRO A 281 -8.41 12.05 15.27
C PRO A 281 -7.69 11.07 16.22
N ASN A 282 -7.63 11.41 17.52
CA ASN A 282 -6.91 10.61 18.52
C ASN A 282 -7.49 9.20 18.67
N LEU A 283 -8.81 9.06 18.56
CA LEU A 283 -9.49 7.77 18.67
C LEU A 283 -9.51 7.03 17.33
N PHE A 284 -9.67 7.76 16.21
CA PHE A 284 -9.67 7.18 14.87
C PHE A 284 -8.33 6.52 14.52
N TYR A 285 -7.20 7.19 14.81
CA TYR A 285 -5.86 6.64 14.57
C TYR A 285 -5.40 5.61 15.62
N SER A 286 -6.34 5.01 16.35
CA SER A 286 -6.06 3.80 17.13
C SER A 286 -6.14 2.56 16.23
N VAL A 287 -5.23 1.61 16.43
CA VAL A 287 -5.18 0.38 15.62
C VAL A 287 -6.13 -0.66 16.21
N ILE A 288 -7.04 -1.15 15.37
CA ILE A 288 -7.98 -2.23 15.69
C ILE A 288 -7.64 -3.46 14.88
N THR A 289 -7.82 -4.63 15.50
CA THR A 289 -7.74 -5.92 14.81
C THR A 289 -9.14 -6.33 14.38
N TYR A 290 -9.40 -6.31 13.07
CA TYR A 290 -10.69 -6.68 12.49
C TYR A 290 -10.84 -8.19 12.31
N PHE A 291 -9.73 -8.88 12.07
CA PHE A 291 -9.75 -10.31 11.89
C PHE A 291 -8.47 -10.92 12.46
N ASN A 292 -8.59 -11.65 13.57
CA ASN A 292 -7.44 -12.15 14.32
C ASN A 292 -7.01 -13.56 13.91
N SER A 293 -7.94 -14.39 13.44
CA SER A 293 -7.73 -15.84 13.29
C SER A 293 -7.79 -16.25 11.81
N ARG A 294 -6.83 -15.78 11.01
CA ARG A 294 -6.65 -16.36 9.66
C ARG A 294 -5.92 -17.68 9.79
N THR A 295 -6.37 -18.65 9.01
CA THR A 295 -5.74 -19.97 8.96
C THR A 295 -5.34 -20.24 7.52
N PHE A 296 -4.05 -20.37 7.32
CA PHE A 296 -3.46 -20.84 6.09
C PHE A 296 -2.45 -21.94 6.43
N ASN A 297 -2.59 -23.09 5.78
CA ASN A 297 -1.81 -24.30 6.01
C ASN A 297 -1.04 -24.69 4.75
N THR A 298 -0.16 -25.68 4.88
CA THR A 298 0.64 -26.21 3.77
C THR A 298 -0.22 -26.77 2.63
N LYS A 299 -1.40 -27.31 2.91
CA LYS A 299 -2.36 -27.77 1.88
C LYS A 299 -2.90 -26.62 1.02
N ASP A 300 -3.02 -25.43 1.59
CA ASP A 300 -3.69 -24.28 0.95
C ASP A 300 -2.80 -23.63 -0.14
N TYR A 301 -1.55 -24.10 -0.30
CA TYR A 301 -0.69 -23.74 -1.43
C TYR A 301 -1.20 -24.27 -2.78
N LEU A 302 -2.03 -25.32 -2.75
CA LEU A 302 -2.62 -25.93 -3.94
C LEU A 302 -4.14 -25.96 -3.80
N TRP A 303 -4.84 -25.60 -4.86
CA TRP A 303 -6.29 -25.65 -4.89
C TRP A 303 -6.79 -27.10 -4.81
N PRO A 304 -7.83 -27.42 -4.03
CA PRO A 304 -8.40 -28.76 -4.03
C PRO A 304 -8.99 -29.09 -5.41
N LEU A 305 -8.74 -30.31 -5.88
CA LEU A 305 -9.47 -30.85 -7.02
C LEU A 305 -10.91 -31.14 -6.60
N LYS A 306 -11.87 -30.79 -7.47
CA LYS A 306 -13.30 -31.04 -7.21
C LYS A 306 -13.56 -32.54 -7.02
N LEU A 307 -14.31 -32.90 -5.99
CA LEU A 307 -14.61 -34.30 -5.67
C LEU A 307 -15.25 -35.06 -6.86
N SER A 308 -16.15 -34.40 -7.60
CA SER A 308 -16.77 -34.97 -8.80
C SER A 308 -15.73 -35.37 -9.86
N THR A 309 -14.64 -34.62 -10.00
CA THR A 309 -13.57 -34.94 -10.96
C THR A 309 -12.81 -36.20 -10.55
N LEU A 310 -12.58 -36.39 -9.25
CA LEU A 310 -11.90 -37.56 -8.70
C LEU A 310 -12.77 -38.83 -8.80
N GLN A 311 -14.09 -38.68 -8.63
CA GLN A 311 -15.04 -39.79 -8.78
C GLN A 311 -15.17 -40.29 -10.22
N VAL A 312 -15.11 -39.37 -11.19
CA VAL A 312 -15.20 -39.72 -12.63
C VAL A 312 -13.93 -40.40 -13.13
N ASN A 313 -12.75 -39.93 -12.69
CA ASN A 313 -11.48 -40.50 -13.11
C ASN A 313 -10.64 -40.93 -11.89
N PRO A 314 -10.64 -42.23 -11.53
CA PRO A 314 -9.92 -42.72 -10.36
C PRO A 314 -8.39 -42.63 -10.50
N ASN A 315 -7.87 -42.30 -11.69
CA ASN A 315 -6.43 -42.05 -11.88
C ASN A 315 -5.99 -40.67 -11.36
N PHE A 316 -6.91 -39.72 -11.16
CA PHE A 316 -6.57 -38.44 -10.55
C PHE A 316 -6.38 -38.61 -9.04
N LYS A 317 -5.21 -38.21 -8.56
CA LYS A 317 -4.90 -38.12 -7.14
C LYS A 317 -5.14 -36.69 -6.67
N GLN A 318 -5.69 -36.54 -5.47
CA GLN A 318 -5.92 -35.24 -4.85
C GLN A 318 -4.59 -34.54 -4.54
N ASN A 319 -4.62 -33.21 -4.49
CA ASN A 319 -3.51 -32.40 -4.00
C ASN A 319 -3.22 -32.71 -2.52
N PRO A 320 -1.94 -32.67 -2.09
CA PRO A 320 -1.57 -33.03 -0.73
C PRO A 320 -2.37 -32.28 0.36
N GLY A 321 -2.98 -33.03 1.27
CA GLY A 321 -3.71 -32.51 2.44
C GLY A 321 -5.17 -32.12 2.22
N TRP A 322 -5.69 -32.28 1.00
CA TRP A 322 -7.11 -32.02 0.65
C TRP A 322 -7.95 -33.29 0.50
#